data_AF-A0A9D6FB13-F1
#
_entry.id   AF-A0A9D6FB13-F1
#
_cell.length_a   1.000
_cell.length_b   1.000
_cell.length_c   1.000
_cell.angle_alpha   90.00
_cell.angle_beta   90.00
_cell.angle_gamma   90.00
#
_symmetry.space_group_name_H-M   'P 1'
#
loop_
_entity.id
_entity.type
_entity.pdbx_description
1 polymer ?
#
loop_
_entity_poly.entity_id
_entity_poly.type
_entity_poly.pdbx_seq_one_letter_code
_entity_poly.pdbx_strand_id
1 'polypeptide(L)'
;MTAATAKTIGAAWFVTGALLLAWSIRSFRWWSQSEERFSGPRDTILIFATFAVVALLGAAFVVRRVRAGRVLLLVLSSAAILYSGTFILFGGFDDTSSTYALCVLALFSLSLATILVRKRI
;
A
#
# COMPACT_ATOMS: atom_id res chain seq x y z
N MET A 1 -1.50 -19.76 10.60
CA MET A 1 -0.35 -18.91 10.20
C MET A 1 0.72 -19.11 11.25
N THR A 2 1.90 -19.59 10.88
CA THR A 2 2.99 -19.74 11.86
C THR A 2 3.47 -18.37 12.33
N ALA A 3 4.12 -18.31 13.50
CA ALA A 3 4.65 -17.06 14.04
C ALA A 3 5.72 -16.43 13.14
N ALA A 4 6.49 -17.25 12.41
CA ALA A 4 7.49 -16.79 11.43
C ALA A 4 6.83 -16.09 10.23
N THR A 5 5.82 -16.72 9.63
CA THR A 5 5.11 -16.14 8.47
C THR A 5 4.42 -14.82 8.81
N ALA A 6 3.86 -14.70 10.01
CA ALA A 6 3.25 -13.46 10.49
C ALA A 6 4.27 -12.31 10.59
N LYS A 7 5.49 -12.61 11.06
CA LYS A 7 6.58 -11.62 11.15
C LYS A 7 7.05 -11.19 9.76
N THR A 8 7.21 -12.11 8.82
CA THR A 8 7.66 -11.79 7.46
C THR A 8 6.65 -10.91 6.73
N ILE A 9 5.35 -11.25 6.82
CA ILE A 9 4.27 -10.42 6.23
C ILE A 9 4.22 -9.06 6.91
N GLY A 10 4.29 -9.01 8.24
CA GLY A 10 4.33 -7.74 8.97
C GLY A 10 5.52 -6.87 8.56
N ALA A 11 6.71 -7.44 8.42
CA ALA A 11 7.90 -6.73 7.97
C ALA A 11 7.77 -6.22 6.53
N ALA A 12 7.21 -7.04 5.62
CA ALA A 12 6.96 -6.63 4.24
C ALA A 12 5.99 -5.43 4.18
N TRP A 13 4.87 -5.49 4.91
CA TRP A 13 3.93 -4.38 5.02
C TRP A 13 4.55 -3.14 5.66
N PHE A 14 5.44 -3.30 6.64
CA PHE A 14 6.15 -2.18 7.24
C PHE A 14 7.06 -1.48 6.22
N VAL A 15 7.88 -2.24 5.48
CA VAL A 15 8.77 -1.70 4.44
C VAL A 15 7.96 -1.03 3.34
N THR A 16 6.90 -1.69 2.85
CA THR A 16 6.02 -1.10 1.83
C THR A 16 5.36 0.18 2.34
N GLY A 17 4.84 0.18 3.56
CA GLY A 17 4.24 1.38 4.18
C GLY A 17 5.25 2.53 4.29
N ALA A 18 6.49 2.24 4.72
CA ALA A 18 7.54 3.25 4.81
C ALA A 18 7.92 3.83 3.44
N LEU A 19 8.02 2.98 2.41
CA LEU A 19 8.33 3.42 1.04
C LEU A 19 7.20 4.28 0.46
N LEU A 20 5.94 3.88 0.65
CA LEU A 20 4.78 4.67 0.22
C LEU A 20 4.71 6.02 0.94
N LEU A 21 5.04 6.06 2.23
CA LEU A 21 5.08 7.31 2.99
C LEU A 21 6.19 8.23 2.47
N ALA A 22 7.41 7.70 2.27
CA ALA A 22 8.54 8.45 1.75
C ALA A 22 8.25 9.02 0.35
N TRP A 23 7.61 8.20 -0.51
CA TRP A 23 7.16 8.64 -1.83
C TRP A 23 6.12 9.75 -1.73
N SER A 24 5.10 9.59 -0.87
CA SER A 24 4.06 10.61 -0.67
C SER A 24 4.63 11.93 -0.19
N ILE A 25 5.59 11.91 0.73
CA ILE A 25 6.29 13.10 1.22
C ILE A 25 7.11 13.76 0.11
N ARG A 26 7.85 12.98 -0.67
CA ARG A 26 8.63 13.48 -1.81
C ARG A 26 7.73 14.14 -2.85
N SER A 27 6.65 13.47 -3.23
CA SER A 27 5.67 13.98 -4.21
C SER A 27 4.97 15.24 -3.71
N PHE A 28 4.64 15.29 -2.41
CA PHE A 28 4.05 16.49 -1.79
C PHE A 28 5.03 17.67 -1.80
N ARG A 29 6.31 17.45 -1.47
CA ARG A 29 7.34 18.50 -1.53
C ARG A 29 7.52 19.04 -2.94
N TRP A 30 7.60 18.14 -3.92
CA TRP A 30 7.73 18.53 -5.32
C TRP A 30 6.53 19.34 -5.80
N TRP A 31 5.31 18.88 -5.51
CA TRP A 31 4.07 19.61 -5.81
C TRP A 31 4.00 20.97 -5.10
N SER A 32 4.45 21.06 -3.85
CA SER A 32 4.45 22.33 -3.11
C SER A 32 5.42 23.39 -3.68
N GLN A 33 6.39 22.96 -4.49
CA GLN A 33 7.41 23.82 -5.09
C GLN A 33 7.12 24.17 -6.56
N SER A 34 6.24 23.43 -7.26
CA SER A 34 5.83 23.75 -8.62
C SER A 34 4.81 24.89 -8.63
N GLU A 35 5.06 25.96 -9.41
CA GLU A 35 4.11 27.07 -9.62
C GLU A 35 2.82 26.61 -10.32
N GLU A 36 2.87 25.50 -11.06
CA GLU A 36 1.71 24.90 -11.72
C GLU A 36 0.90 24.06 -10.72
N ARG A 37 -0.18 24.66 -10.19
CA ARG A 37 -1.19 23.98 -9.37
C ARG A 37 -2.04 23.03 -10.21
N PHE A 38 -1.46 21.94 -10.68
CA PHE A 38 -2.26 20.83 -11.20
C PHE A 38 -3.13 20.26 -10.08
N SER A 39 -4.41 20.02 -10.36
CA SER A 39 -5.42 19.50 -9.43
C SER A 39 -5.32 17.98 -9.23
N GLY A 40 -4.76 17.23 -10.19
CA GLY A 40 -4.66 15.77 -10.16
C GLY A 40 -3.62 15.10 -9.22
N PRO A 41 -2.48 15.72 -8.84
CA PRO A 41 -1.47 15.05 -8.00
C PRO A 41 -1.92 14.82 -6.55
N ARG A 42 -2.88 15.60 -6.07
CA ARG A 42 -3.25 15.67 -4.65
C ARG A 42 -3.95 14.39 -4.18
N ASP A 43 -4.89 13.88 -4.98
CA ASP A 43 -5.66 12.68 -4.64
C ASP A 43 -4.75 11.44 -4.58
N THR A 44 -3.81 11.35 -5.52
CA THR A 44 -2.80 10.28 -5.57
C THR A 44 -1.90 10.27 -4.34
N ILE A 45 -1.46 11.44 -3.87
CA ILE A 45 -0.64 11.58 -2.65
C ILE A 45 -1.44 11.13 -1.42
N LEU A 46 -2.72 11.54 -1.33
CA LEU A 46 -3.58 11.20 -0.19
C LEU A 46 -3.88 9.70 -0.13
N ILE A 47 -4.13 9.06 -1.28
CA ILE A 47 -4.37 7.61 -1.35
C ILE A 47 -3.13 6.86 -0.83
N PHE A 48 -1.93 7.16 -1.33
CA PHE A 48 -0.73 6.46 -0.88
C PHE A 48 -0.36 6.76 0.58
N ALA A 49 -0.56 7.99 1.05
CA ALA A 49 -0.34 8.33 2.45
C ALA A 49 -1.29 7.52 3.36
N THR A 50 -2.55 7.34 2.95
CA THR A 50 -3.52 6.52 3.68
C THR A 50 -3.10 5.06 3.71
N PHE A 51 -2.74 4.48 2.56
CA PHE A 51 -2.23 3.10 2.49
C PHE A 51 -0.96 2.92 3.33
N ALA A 52 -0.06 3.90 3.33
CA ALA A 52 1.17 3.88 4.11
C ALA A 52 0.89 3.84 5.61
N VAL A 53 0.03 4.73 6.11
CA VAL A 53 -0.31 4.79 7.54
C VAL A 53 -0.97 3.50 8.00
N VAL A 54 -1.94 2.99 7.25
CA VAL A 54 -2.65 1.75 7.61
C VAL A 54 -1.72 0.54 7.52
N ALA A 55 -0.80 0.51 6.56
CA ALA A 55 0.23 -0.54 6.44
C ALA A 55 1.18 -0.54 7.65
N LEU A 56 1.70 0.64 8.05
CA LEU A 56 2.59 0.80 9.19
C LEU A 56 1.90 0.41 10.50
N LEU A 57 0.65 0.85 10.71
CA LEU A 57 -0.14 0.49 11.89
C LEU A 57 -0.43 -1.01 11.92
N GLY A 58 -0.90 -1.58 10.81
CA GLY A 58 -1.18 -3.01 10.70
C GLY A 58 0.06 -3.87 10.97
N ALA A 59 1.20 -3.49 10.38
CA ALA A 59 2.49 -4.14 10.61
C ALA A 59 2.92 -4.06 12.08
N ALA A 60 2.83 -2.89 12.72
CA ALA A 60 3.18 -2.71 14.13
C ALA A 60 2.31 -3.58 15.05
N PHE A 61 1.01 -3.67 14.81
CA PHE A 61 0.11 -4.53 15.58
C PHE A 61 0.35 -6.02 15.33
N VAL A 62 0.74 -6.41 14.12
CA VAL A 62 1.11 -7.80 13.81
C VAL A 62 2.42 -8.21 14.50
N VAL A 63 3.41 -7.33 14.56
CA VAL A 63 4.65 -7.55 15.33
C VAL A 63 4.34 -7.73 16.82
N ARG A 64 3.40 -6.95 17.36
CA ARG A 64 2.89 -7.07 18.74
C ARG A 64 1.96 -8.27 18.96
N ARG A 65 1.78 -9.14 17.95
CA ARG A 65 0.89 -10.33 17.98
C ARG A 65 -0.57 -10.03 18.31
N VAL A 66 -1.04 -8.80 18.07
CA VAL A 66 -2.42 -8.41 18.33
C VAL A 66 -3.31 -8.92 17.20
N ARG A 67 -4.43 -9.59 17.54
CA ARG A 67 -5.39 -10.11 16.54
C ARG A 67 -5.92 -9.01 15.63
N ALA A 68 -6.19 -7.82 16.18
CA ALA A 68 -6.65 -6.65 15.43
C ALA A 68 -5.68 -6.27 14.28
N GLY A 69 -4.36 -6.38 14.47
CA GLY A 69 -3.38 -6.08 13.41
C GLY A 69 -3.51 -6.99 12.19
N ARG A 70 -3.82 -8.28 12.42
CA ARG A 70 -4.04 -9.24 11.31
C ARG A 70 -5.31 -8.91 10.54
N VAL A 71 -6.38 -8.53 11.24
CA VAL A 71 -7.64 -8.11 10.61
C VAL A 71 -7.42 -6.84 9.81
N LEU A 72 -6.70 -5.86 10.38
CA LEU A 72 -6.39 -4.60 9.71
C LEU A 72 -5.61 -4.82 8.41
N LEU A 73 -4.55 -5.64 8.43
CA LEU A 73 -3.79 -5.97 7.22
C LEU A 73 -4.62 -6.73 6.18
N LEU A 74 -5.57 -7.56 6.59
CA LEU A 74 -6.48 -8.25 5.68
C LEU A 74 -7.45 -7.30 4.99
N VAL A 75 -8.03 -6.38 5.75
CA VAL A 75 -8.91 -5.34 5.21
C VAL A 75 -8.10 -4.46 4.24
N LEU A 76 -6.89 -4.04 4.65
CA LEU A 76 -5.99 -3.27 3.81
C LEU A 76 -5.61 -4.01 2.52
N SER A 77 -5.28 -5.30 2.61
CA SER A 77 -4.96 -6.14 1.44
C SER A 77 -6.14 -6.25 0.49
N SER A 78 -7.35 -6.38 1.03
CA SER A 78 -8.57 -6.48 0.21
C SER A 78 -8.85 -5.15 -0.50
N ALA A 79 -8.72 -4.03 0.21
CA ALA A 79 -8.86 -2.70 -0.37
C ALA A 79 -7.80 -2.42 -1.44
N ALA A 80 -6.54 -2.82 -1.20
CA ALA A 80 -5.45 -2.71 -2.16
C ALA A 80 -5.72 -3.52 -3.43
N ILE A 81 -6.23 -4.74 -3.32
CA ILE A 81 -6.60 -5.56 -4.49
C ILE A 81 -7.71 -4.91 -5.29
N LEU A 82 -8.76 -4.41 -4.63
CA LEU A 82 -9.85 -3.71 -5.31
C LEU A 82 -9.33 -2.46 -6.02
N TYR A 83 -8.52 -1.67 -5.33
CA TYR A 83 -7.89 -0.47 -5.87
C TYR A 83 -7.04 -0.77 -7.10
N SER A 84 -6.08 -1.69 -6.98
CA SER A 84 -5.22 -2.09 -8.10
C SER A 84 -6.04 -2.70 -9.23
N GLY A 85 -7.07 -3.50 -8.93
CA GLY A 85 -7.98 -4.06 -9.93
C GLY A 85 -8.73 -2.97 -10.71
N THR A 86 -9.28 -1.97 -10.01
CA THR A 86 -9.92 -0.83 -10.67
C THR A 86 -8.92 -0.02 -11.51
N PHE A 87 -7.73 0.23 -10.99
CA PHE A 87 -6.68 0.94 -11.72
C PHE A 87 -6.31 0.22 -13.02
N ILE A 88 -6.16 -1.10 -12.99
CA ILE A 88 -5.86 -1.91 -14.17
C ILE A 88 -7.03 -1.90 -15.17
N LEU A 89 -8.26 -2.09 -14.68
CA LEU A 89 -9.47 -2.18 -15.52
C LEU A 89 -9.80 -0.88 -16.26
N PHE A 90 -9.50 0.27 -15.65
CA PHE A 90 -9.79 1.58 -16.22
C PHE A 90 -8.58 2.21 -16.94
N GLY A 91 -7.65 1.39 -17.44
CA GLY A 91 -6.56 1.88 -18.29
C GLY A 91 -5.48 2.69 -17.54
N GLY A 92 -5.35 2.53 -16.23
CA GLY A 92 -4.43 3.33 -15.42
C GLY A 92 -2.97 3.26 -15.86
N PHE A 93 -2.56 2.22 -16.58
CA PHE A 93 -1.20 2.10 -17.15
C PHE A 93 -0.93 3.04 -18.33
N ASP A 94 -1.97 3.50 -19.03
CA ASP A 94 -1.84 4.34 -20.22
C ASP A 94 -1.66 5.82 -19.84
N ASP A 95 -2.25 6.25 -18.71
CA ASP A 95 -2.33 7.66 -18.30
C ASP A 95 -1.44 8.03 -17.09
N THR A 96 -0.60 7.11 -16.57
CA THR A 96 0.23 7.39 -15.39
C THR A 96 1.72 7.05 -15.57
N SER A 97 2.55 7.66 -14.73
CA SER A 97 3.99 7.40 -14.73
C SER A 97 4.31 5.92 -14.47
N SER A 98 5.35 5.40 -15.13
CA SER A 98 5.78 4.00 -15.00
C SER A 98 6.11 3.62 -13.55
N THR A 99 6.60 4.58 -12.76
CA THR A 99 6.86 4.40 -11.32
C THR A 99 5.58 4.14 -10.53
N TYR A 100 4.51 4.85 -10.85
CA TYR A 100 3.21 4.70 -10.19
C TYR A 100 2.60 3.32 -10.46
N ALA A 101 2.58 2.92 -11.72
CA ALA A 101 2.14 1.60 -12.18
C ALA A 101 2.86 0.46 -11.44
N LEU A 102 4.19 0.56 -11.30
CA LEU A 102 5.00 -0.43 -10.56
C LEU A 102 4.64 -0.47 -9.06
N CYS A 103 4.38 0.67 -8.43
CA CYS A 103 3.94 0.72 -7.04
C CYS A 103 2.58 0.01 -6.85
N VAL A 104 1.63 0.22 -7.77
CA VAL A 104 0.31 -0.41 -7.72
C VAL A 104 0.41 -1.93 -7.91
N LEU A 105 1.28 -2.40 -8.80
CA LEU A 105 1.54 -3.84 -9.02
C LEU A 105 2.25 -4.49 -7.82
N ALA A 106 3.22 -3.81 -7.21
CA ALA A 106 3.88 -4.29 -6.01
C ALA A 106 2.89 -4.39 -4.83
N LEU A 107 2.03 -3.39 -4.66
CA LEU A 107 0.98 -3.39 -3.65
C LEU A 107 -0.03 -4.52 -3.88
N PHE A 108 -0.44 -4.74 -5.13
CA PHE A 108 -1.31 -5.86 -5.51
C PHE A 108 -0.67 -7.20 -5.17
N SER A 109 0.59 -7.41 -5.54
CA SER A 109 1.33 -8.65 -5.33
C SER A 109 1.48 -8.97 -3.84
N LEU A 110 1.83 -7.97 -3.01
CA LEU A 110 1.93 -8.13 -1.56
C LEU A 110 0.57 -8.44 -0.92
N SER A 111 -0.49 -7.79 -1.39
CA SER A 111 -1.85 -8.01 -0.91
C SER A 111 -2.37 -9.41 -1.26
N LEU A 112 -2.10 -9.86 -2.49
CA LEU A 112 -2.44 -11.20 -2.94
C LEU A 112 -1.68 -12.25 -2.12
N ALA A 113 -0.37 -12.08 -1.93
CA ALA A 113 0.44 -12.96 -1.09
C ALA A 113 -0.11 -13.03 0.35
N THR A 114 -0.50 -11.89 0.92
CA THR A 114 -1.07 -11.80 2.27
C THR A 114 -2.37 -12.60 2.40
N ILE A 115 -3.25 -12.54 1.40
CA ILE A 115 -4.52 -13.29 1.40
C ILE A 115 -4.30 -14.78 1.13
N LEU A 116 -3.47 -15.13 0.16
CA LEU A 116 -3.18 -16.54 -0.20
C LEU A 116 -2.51 -17.29 0.94
N VAL A 117 -1.57 -16.65 1.63
CA VAL A 117 -0.91 -17.22 2.81
C VAL A 117 -1.91 -17.46 3.93
N ARG A 118 -2.91 -16.60 4.11
CA ARG A 118 -3.99 -16.83 5.08
C ARG A 118 -4.85 -18.04 4.72
N LYS A 119 -5.21 -18.21 3.45
CA LYS A 119 -6.07 -19.31 2.98
C LYS A 119 -5.42 -20.70 3.09
N ARG A 120 -4.09 -20.79 3.19
CA ARG A 120 -3.35 -22.06 3.32
C ARG A 120 -3.20 -22.57 4.77
N ILE A 121 -3.97 -22.02 5.71
CA ILE A 121 -4.01 -22.42 7.12
C ILE A 121 -5.46 -22.76 7.46
#